data_AF-A0A9E6S838-F1
#
_entry.id   AF-A0A9E6S838-F1
#
_cell.length_a   1.000
_cell.length_b   1.000
_cell.length_c   1.000
_cell.angle_alpha   90.00
_cell.angle_beta   90.00
_cell.angle_gamma   90.00
#
_symmetry.space_group_name_H-M   'P 1'
#
loop_
_entity.id
_entity.type
_entity.pdbx_description
1 polymer ?
#
loop_
_entity_poly.entity_id
_entity_poly.type
_entity_poly.pdbx_seq_one_letter_code
_entity_poly.pdbx_strand_id
1 'polypeptide(L)'
;MCLLWAVCFCVTWNTYGNAYAQDARDATPNLPATQDAFKSAIIYEYSGDDGDQGFIDLVREGALQAKKNIGIDYAEFRITEAKERLAVLEQAIRSGYRYIIAVGVQNTIPVLTLASRHPEVKFTVIDSVIPPLYENIQSISFKDHEGAYLVGILAANLSPTETIGFIGGMDVPLIQNFAIGYFQGAQHHNPNIVIKRDVVGVTAEAWNNPERAKILARKQYHDGVGVIFAAAGGSSIGVLEAAKEMGTLAIGVDTNQNHLYPGTVITSMVKRVDKAIYEALIAAHSGRWKAGTHYLGLKEGALDYAIDIHNKDKITLAMIDEIEKARDQIIRGIIHVEIFSKGY
;
A
#
# COMPACT_ATOMS: atom_id res chain seq x y z
N MET A 1 64.36 -28.80 -7.27
CA MET A 1 63.68 -28.32 -8.49
C MET A 1 62.20 -28.27 -8.16
N CYS A 2 61.66 -27.09 -7.77
CA CYS A 2 60.88 -26.17 -8.65
C CYS A 2 59.70 -26.90 -9.30
N LEU A 3 58.41 -26.58 -9.17
CA LEU A 3 57.63 -25.34 -8.99
C LEU A 3 56.22 -25.76 -8.44
N LEU A 4 55.54 -25.04 -7.53
CA LEU A 4 54.51 -23.98 -7.77
C LEU A 4 53.42 -24.45 -8.78
N TRP A 5 52.09 -24.51 -8.55
CA TRP A 5 51.09 -23.72 -7.80
C TRP A 5 49.77 -24.52 -7.65
N ALA A 6 48.99 -24.28 -6.59
CA ALA A 6 47.54 -24.07 -6.69
C ALA A 6 47.01 -23.51 -5.35
N VAL A 7 46.59 -22.24 -5.39
CA VAL A 7 45.97 -21.50 -4.29
C VAL A 7 44.50 -21.89 -4.19
N CYS A 8 44.07 -22.36 -3.02
CA CYS A 8 42.66 -22.54 -2.70
C CYS A 8 42.28 -21.53 -1.60
N PHE A 9 41.46 -20.54 -1.94
CA PHE A 9 40.91 -19.56 -1.01
C PHE A 9 39.73 -20.20 -0.27
N CYS A 10 39.95 -20.68 0.95
CA CYS A 10 38.90 -20.87 1.94
C CYS A 10 39.08 -19.80 3.01
N VAL A 11 38.23 -18.77 3.00
CA VAL A 11 38.18 -17.81 4.10
C VAL A 11 37.09 -18.25 5.06
N THR A 12 37.50 -18.97 6.11
CA THR A 12 36.71 -19.15 7.34
C THR A 12 36.82 -17.87 8.16
N TRP A 13 35.69 -17.23 8.49
CA TRP A 13 35.65 -16.18 9.51
C TRP A 13 35.15 -16.78 10.81
N ASN A 14 36.03 -16.87 11.80
CA ASN A 14 35.60 -16.80 13.19
C ASN A 14 36.63 -16.04 14.05
N THR A 15 36.07 -15.35 15.04
CA THR A 15 36.68 -14.79 16.26
C THR A 15 37.66 -13.62 16.15
N TYR A 16 37.15 -12.41 16.41
CA TYR A 16 37.78 -11.50 17.37
C TYR A 16 36.72 -11.10 18.40
N GLY A 17 37.01 -11.39 19.66
CA GLY A 17 36.11 -11.19 20.79
C GLY A 17 36.27 -9.85 21.50
N ASN A 18 35.25 -9.56 22.30
CA ASN A 18 35.30 -8.95 23.63
C ASN A 18 36.32 -7.82 23.88
N ALA A 19 35.86 -6.60 23.67
CA ALA A 19 36.03 -5.51 24.61
C ALA A 19 34.72 -4.71 24.64
N TYR A 20 34.35 -4.10 25.76
CA TYR A 20 33.12 -3.32 26.00
C TYR A 20 31.88 -4.06 26.53
N ALA A 21 32.08 -4.98 27.48
CA ALA A 21 31.02 -5.37 28.41
C ALA A 21 31.46 -5.08 29.85
N GLN A 22 31.37 -3.83 30.28
CA GLN A 22 31.26 -3.37 31.67
C GLN A 22 31.29 -1.82 31.69
N ASP A 23 30.11 -1.20 31.91
CA ASP A 23 29.85 0.19 32.37
C ASP A 23 28.64 0.87 31.67
N ALA A 24 27.50 0.19 31.62
CA ALA A 24 26.22 0.81 31.23
C ALA A 24 25.03 0.22 32.01
N ARG A 25 25.20 -0.02 33.31
CA ARG A 25 24.08 -0.22 34.23
C ARG A 25 23.98 1.06 35.06
N ASP A 26 22.79 1.63 35.12
CA ASP A 26 22.39 2.85 35.83
C ASP A 26 22.58 4.18 35.07
N ALA A 27 21.79 4.35 34.01
CA ALA A 27 21.27 5.65 33.62
C ALA A 27 19.90 5.47 32.92
N THR A 28 18.86 5.17 33.69
CA THR A 28 17.49 5.41 33.24
C THR A 28 17.29 6.93 33.13
N PRO A 29 16.96 7.48 31.95
CA PRO A 29 16.65 8.89 31.83
C PRO A 29 15.41 9.18 32.68
N ASN A 30 15.57 9.99 33.72
CA ASN A 30 14.46 10.48 34.52
C ASN A 30 13.70 11.49 33.66
N LEU A 31 12.68 11.03 32.94
CA LEU A 31 11.81 11.88 32.13
C LEU A 31 10.94 12.73 33.07
N PRO A 32 10.85 14.06 32.86
CA PRO A 32 10.00 14.92 33.67
C PRO A 32 8.53 14.47 33.56
N ALA A 33 7.90 14.23 34.71
CA ALA A 33 6.47 14.01 34.80
C ALA A 33 5.72 15.33 34.57
N THR A 34 5.30 15.58 33.34
CA THR A 34 3.95 15.95 32.89
C THR A 34 3.97 16.09 31.37
N GLN A 35 4.19 14.97 30.67
CA GLN A 35 3.73 14.84 29.29
C GLN A 35 2.27 14.41 29.43
N ASP A 36 1.31 15.19 28.91
CA ASP A 36 -0.05 14.67 28.77
C ASP A 36 0.05 13.26 28.17
N ALA A 37 -0.55 12.27 28.84
CA ALA A 37 -0.41 10.87 28.45
C ALA A 37 -0.62 10.75 26.93
N PHE A 38 0.31 10.11 26.23
CA PHE A 38 0.21 9.94 24.78
C PHE A 38 -1.13 9.28 24.44
N LYS A 39 -2.02 10.03 23.79
CA LYS A 39 -3.35 9.54 23.36
C LYS A 39 -3.47 9.67 21.85
N SER A 40 -3.32 8.55 21.15
CA SER A 40 -3.58 8.42 19.73
C SER A 40 -4.89 7.70 19.41
N ALA A 41 -5.50 8.07 18.28
CA ALA A 41 -6.65 7.40 17.71
C ALA A 41 -6.43 7.08 16.24
N ILE A 42 -6.95 5.94 15.80
CA ILE A 42 -7.05 5.57 14.39
C ILE A 42 -8.51 5.65 14.00
N ILE A 43 -8.80 6.47 13.00
CA ILE A 43 -10.12 6.61 12.38
C ILE A 43 -10.05 5.82 11.08
N TYR A 44 -10.72 4.67 11.06
CA TYR A 44 -10.81 3.81 9.88
C TYR A 44 -11.70 4.46 8.82
N GLU A 45 -11.49 4.11 7.55
CA GLU A 45 -12.43 4.49 6.50
C GLU A 45 -13.80 3.82 6.76
N TYR A 46 -14.87 4.40 6.21
CA TYR A 46 -16.20 3.77 6.18
C TYR A 46 -16.19 2.45 5.38
N SER A 47 -15.32 2.34 4.38
CA SER A 47 -15.22 1.18 3.51
C SER A 47 -14.16 0.18 3.99
N GLY A 48 -14.33 -1.08 3.58
CA GLY A 48 -13.57 -2.24 4.05
C GLY A 48 -14.07 -2.78 5.41
N ASP A 49 -14.25 -4.09 5.46
CA ASP A 49 -14.58 -4.81 6.69
C ASP A 49 -13.32 -5.40 7.31
N ASP A 50 -13.44 -5.81 8.57
CA ASP A 50 -12.45 -6.70 9.16
C ASP A 50 -12.37 -8.00 8.36
N GLY A 51 -11.17 -8.40 7.94
CA GLY A 51 -10.97 -9.56 7.10
C GLY A 51 -11.10 -9.29 5.59
N ASP A 52 -11.04 -8.02 5.15
CA ASP A 52 -11.09 -7.62 3.73
C ASP A 52 -9.93 -8.18 2.88
N GLN A 53 -8.96 -8.86 3.50
CA GLN A 53 -7.75 -9.40 2.86
C GLN A 53 -6.93 -8.29 2.17
N GLY A 54 -7.02 -7.05 2.67
CA GLY A 54 -6.52 -5.88 1.95
C GLY A 54 -6.22 -4.70 2.86
N PHE A 55 -6.70 -3.54 2.45
CA PHE A 55 -6.35 -2.25 3.01
C PHE A 55 -6.66 -2.12 4.51
N ILE A 56 -7.84 -2.54 4.97
CA ILE A 56 -8.22 -2.40 6.38
C ILE A 56 -7.46 -3.39 7.25
N ASP A 57 -7.25 -4.63 6.78
CA ASP A 57 -6.44 -5.61 7.50
C ASP A 57 -4.99 -5.13 7.70
N LEU A 58 -4.37 -4.48 6.70
CA LEU A 58 -3.04 -3.90 6.84
C LEU A 58 -2.99 -2.77 7.88
N VAL A 59 -4.02 -1.93 7.94
CA VAL A 59 -4.09 -0.85 8.93
C VAL A 59 -4.07 -1.44 10.34
N ARG A 60 -4.90 -2.47 10.57
CA ARG A 60 -4.96 -3.18 11.85
C ARG A 60 -3.65 -3.87 12.17
N GLU A 61 -3.04 -4.54 11.19
CA GLU A 61 -1.76 -5.20 11.36
C GLU A 61 -0.68 -4.22 11.82
N GLY A 62 -0.52 -3.09 11.14
CA GLY A 62 0.45 -2.06 11.51
C GLY A 62 0.23 -1.53 12.93
N ALA A 63 -1.03 -1.28 13.30
CA ALA A 63 -1.39 -0.82 14.64
C ALA A 63 -1.09 -1.87 15.72
N LEU A 64 -1.45 -3.14 15.48
CA LEU A 64 -1.18 -4.26 16.39
C LEU A 64 0.32 -4.51 16.54
N GLN A 65 1.10 -4.40 15.45
CA GLN A 65 2.56 -4.48 15.51
C GLN A 65 3.16 -3.36 16.38
N ALA A 66 2.64 -2.12 16.29
CA ALA A 66 3.10 -1.00 17.13
C ALA A 66 2.83 -1.26 18.61
N LYS A 67 1.63 -1.76 18.94
CA LYS A 67 1.26 -2.16 20.30
C LYS A 67 2.13 -3.29 20.82
N LYS A 68 2.31 -4.36 20.04
CA LYS A 68 3.08 -5.55 20.44
C LYS A 68 4.56 -5.24 20.64
N ASN A 69 5.16 -4.48 19.73
CA ASN A 69 6.61 -4.31 19.69
C ASN A 69 7.09 -3.17 20.59
N ILE A 70 6.28 -2.12 20.78
CA ILE A 70 6.70 -0.86 21.42
C ILE A 70 5.75 -0.45 22.56
N GLY A 71 4.61 -1.12 22.73
CA GLY A 71 3.67 -0.82 23.81
C GLY A 71 2.84 0.44 23.58
N ILE A 72 2.73 0.91 22.33
CA ILE A 72 1.95 2.10 21.99
C ILE A 72 0.46 1.72 21.99
N ASP A 73 -0.30 2.28 22.93
CA ASP A 73 -1.76 2.19 22.93
C ASP A 73 -2.38 3.20 21.96
N TYR A 74 -3.51 2.80 21.38
CA TYR A 74 -4.32 3.61 20.48
C TYR A 74 -5.81 3.24 20.65
N ALA A 75 -6.68 4.20 20.39
CA ALA A 75 -8.11 3.94 20.25
C ALA A 75 -8.49 3.75 18.79
N GLU A 76 -9.47 2.90 18.55
CA GLU A 76 -10.04 2.68 17.22
C GLU A 76 -11.41 3.32 17.15
N PHE A 77 -11.67 4.02 16.04
CA PHE A 77 -12.97 4.58 15.71
C PHE A 77 -13.38 4.07 14.34
N ARG A 78 -14.60 3.53 14.26
CA ARG A 78 -15.21 3.08 13.02
C ARG A 78 -16.24 4.09 12.56
N ILE A 79 -16.30 4.32 11.26
CA ILE A 79 -17.34 5.10 10.62
C ILE A 79 -18.37 4.08 10.11
N THR A 80 -19.58 4.13 10.63
CA THR A 80 -20.68 3.22 10.25
C THR A 80 -21.58 3.77 9.17
N GLU A 81 -21.62 5.09 9.00
CA GLU A 81 -22.27 5.74 7.87
C GLU A 81 -21.38 6.84 7.30
N ALA A 82 -21.31 6.94 5.97
CA ALA A 82 -20.45 7.92 5.31
C ALA A 82 -20.70 9.38 5.76
N LYS A 83 -21.92 9.72 6.18
CA LYS A 83 -22.31 11.04 6.69
C LYS A 83 -21.76 11.37 8.08
N GLU A 84 -21.37 10.36 8.86
CA GLU A 84 -20.92 10.50 10.27
C GLU A 84 -19.43 10.81 10.40
N ARG A 85 -18.67 10.74 9.30
CA ARG A 85 -17.20 10.86 9.29
C ARG A 85 -16.66 12.05 10.08
N LEU A 86 -17.25 13.24 9.88
CA LEU A 86 -16.84 14.45 10.61
C LEU A 86 -17.13 14.31 12.12
N ALA A 87 -18.32 13.81 12.49
CA ALA A 87 -18.73 13.65 13.87
C ALA A 87 -17.85 12.64 14.63
N VAL A 88 -17.42 11.56 13.98
CA VAL A 88 -16.49 10.56 14.54
C VAL A 88 -15.12 11.16 14.82
N LEU A 89 -14.57 11.93 13.88
CA LEU A 89 -13.31 12.66 14.10
C LEU A 89 -13.42 13.67 15.26
N GLU A 90 -14.51 14.44 15.32
CA GLU A 90 -14.76 15.36 16.43
C GLU A 90 -14.92 14.63 17.77
N GLN A 91 -15.55 13.45 17.77
CA GLN A 91 -15.67 12.62 18.96
C GLN A 91 -14.29 12.21 19.48
N ALA A 92 -13.38 11.77 18.61
CA ALA A 92 -12.02 11.44 19.02
C ALA A 92 -11.31 12.66 19.66
N ILE A 93 -11.44 13.85 19.07
CA ILE A 93 -10.85 15.08 19.64
C ILE A 93 -11.45 15.39 21.03
N ARG A 94 -12.78 15.32 21.16
CA ARG A 94 -13.50 15.53 22.44
C ARG A 94 -13.11 14.50 23.51
N SER A 95 -12.81 13.26 23.11
CA SER A 95 -12.31 12.20 23.99
C SER A 95 -10.83 12.37 24.41
N GLY A 96 -10.20 13.49 24.02
CA GLY A 96 -8.86 13.85 24.44
C GLY A 96 -7.74 13.26 23.58
N TYR A 97 -8.06 12.66 22.42
CA TYR A 97 -7.02 12.21 21.50
C TYR A 97 -6.39 13.43 20.80
N ARG A 98 -5.06 13.43 20.70
CA ARG A 98 -4.27 14.54 20.13
C ARG A 98 -3.40 14.13 18.96
N TYR A 99 -3.23 12.82 18.74
CA TYR A 99 -2.59 12.25 17.56
C TYR A 99 -3.61 11.39 16.82
N ILE A 100 -4.17 11.91 15.73
CA ILE A 100 -5.26 11.25 15.01
C ILE A 100 -4.75 10.78 13.65
N ILE A 101 -4.73 9.47 13.44
CA ILE A 101 -4.47 8.87 12.13
C ILE A 101 -5.82 8.66 11.45
N ALA A 102 -6.08 9.39 10.38
CA ALA A 102 -7.29 9.26 9.58
C ALA A 102 -6.99 8.52 8.27
N VAL A 103 -7.61 7.36 8.10
CA VAL A 103 -7.25 6.40 7.07
C VAL A 103 -8.11 6.60 5.82
N GLY A 104 -7.49 6.71 4.65
CA GLY A 104 -8.18 6.71 3.37
C GLY A 104 -8.61 8.09 2.86
N VAL A 105 -8.77 8.19 1.53
CA VAL A 105 -9.03 9.44 0.79
C VAL A 105 -10.23 10.22 1.30
N GLN A 106 -11.24 9.52 1.83
CA GLN A 106 -12.51 10.12 2.24
C GLN A 106 -12.38 10.99 3.50
N ASN A 107 -11.31 10.80 4.28
CA ASN A 107 -11.03 11.57 5.49
C ASN A 107 -10.36 12.92 5.22
N THR A 108 -9.95 13.21 3.99
CA THR A 108 -9.24 14.45 3.61
C THR A 108 -10.00 15.72 4.00
N ILE A 109 -11.25 15.88 3.56
CA ILE A 109 -12.04 17.10 3.77
C ILE A 109 -12.43 17.29 5.25
N PRO A 110 -12.89 16.25 5.97
CA PRO A 110 -13.13 16.34 7.41
C PRO A 110 -11.87 16.74 8.20
N VAL A 111 -10.70 16.16 7.88
CA VAL A 111 -9.44 16.54 8.53
C VAL A 111 -9.09 17.99 8.27
N LEU A 112 -9.20 18.48 7.03
CA LEU A 112 -8.97 19.90 6.71
C LEU A 112 -9.85 20.84 7.54
N THR A 113 -11.13 20.47 7.68
CA THR A 113 -12.12 21.24 8.46
C THR A 113 -11.73 21.33 9.94
N LEU A 114 -11.25 20.21 10.52
CA LEU A 114 -10.93 20.14 11.94
C LEU A 114 -9.53 20.64 12.27
N ALA A 115 -8.54 20.44 11.40
CA ALA A 115 -7.17 20.91 11.60
C ALA A 115 -7.11 22.42 11.84
N SER A 116 -7.94 23.19 11.12
CA SER A 116 -8.04 24.64 11.26
C SER A 116 -8.67 25.07 12.60
N ARG A 117 -9.52 24.21 13.19
CA ARG A 117 -10.25 24.46 14.44
C ARG A 117 -9.50 23.93 15.67
N HIS A 118 -8.58 23.00 15.47
CA HIS A 118 -7.86 22.26 16.51
C HIS A 118 -6.34 22.24 16.23
N PRO A 119 -5.66 23.39 16.32
CA PRO A 119 -4.21 23.48 16.07
C PRO A 119 -3.38 22.61 17.04
N GLU A 120 -3.94 22.24 18.19
CA GLU A 120 -3.34 21.36 19.18
C GLU A 120 -3.37 19.87 18.79
N VAL A 121 -4.21 19.50 17.82
CA VAL A 121 -4.36 18.12 17.36
C VAL A 121 -3.49 17.91 16.12
N LYS A 122 -2.65 16.88 16.16
CA LYS A 122 -1.84 16.42 15.03
C LYS A 122 -2.60 15.37 14.25
N PHE A 123 -2.88 15.65 12.98
CA PHE A 123 -3.56 14.73 12.08
C PHE A 123 -2.56 14.09 11.12
N THR A 124 -2.56 12.76 11.03
CA THR A 124 -1.89 12.03 9.95
C THR A 124 -2.97 11.48 9.02
N VAL A 125 -2.92 11.81 7.73
CA VAL A 125 -3.85 11.30 6.72
C VAL A 125 -3.14 10.29 5.84
N ILE A 126 -3.71 9.08 5.72
CA ILE A 126 -3.20 8.02 4.84
C ILE A 126 -3.92 8.08 3.49
N ASP A 127 -3.18 7.87 2.40
CA ASP A 127 -3.70 7.85 1.03
C ASP A 127 -4.29 9.17 0.55
N SER A 128 -3.84 10.28 1.11
CA SER A 128 -4.20 11.60 0.63
C SER A 128 -3.07 12.60 0.75
N VAL A 129 -3.08 13.56 -0.17
CA VAL A 129 -2.19 14.73 -0.15
C VAL A 129 -3.03 15.95 0.17
N ILE A 130 -2.79 16.50 1.35
CA ILE A 130 -3.27 17.83 1.73
C ILE A 130 -2.10 18.79 1.48
N PRO A 131 -2.31 19.93 0.77
CA PRO A 131 -1.28 20.93 0.61
C PRO A 131 -0.63 21.28 1.96
N PRO A 132 0.71 21.41 2.04
CA PRO A 132 1.45 21.59 3.29
C PRO A 132 1.32 23.03 3.83
N LEU A 133 0.08 23.51 3.94
CA LEU A 133 -0.31 24.82 4.45
C LEU A 133 -0.71 24.74 5.94
N TYR A 134 -0.71 23.54 6.52
CA TYR A 134 -1.13 23.26 7.89
C TYR A 134 0.04 22.66 8.68
N GLU A 135 0.40 23.27 9.79
CA GLU A 135 1.50 22.82 10.67
C GLU A 135 1.11 21.59 11.51
N ASN A 136 -0.17 21.23 11.52
CA ASN A 136 -0.72 20.12 12.28
C ASN A 136 -1.29 18.99 11.38
N ILE A 137 -0.93 18.96 10.09
CA ILE A 137 -1.29 17.88 9.17
C ILE A 137 -0.03 17.23 8.56
N GLN A 138 0.04 15.91 8.70
CA GLN A 138 0.95 15.03 7.99
C GLN A 138 0.17 14.24 6.95
N SER A 139 0.58 14.28 5.69
CA SER A 139 0.05 13.43 4.62
C SER A 139 1.04 12.29 4.36
N ILE A 140 0.59 11.05 4.43
CA ILE A 140 1.35 9.89 3.95
C ILE A 140 0.64 9.38 2.71
N SER A 141 1.27 9.53 1.55
CA SER A 141 0.73 9.17 0.25
C SER A 141 1.64 8.18 -0.44
N PHE A 142 1.07 7.18 -1.07
CA PHE A 142 1.84 6.18 -1.80
C PHE A 142 2.00 6.60 -3.26
N LYS A 143 3.12 6.19 -3.85
CA LYS A 143 3.36 6.36 -5.28
C LYS A 143 2.82 5.16 -6.05
N ASP A 144 1.52 4.89 -5.90
CA ASP A 144 0.89 3.62 -6.32
C ASP A 144 1.17 3.26 -7.79
N HIS A 145 1.26 4.28 -8.65
CA HIS A 145 1.65 4.17 -10.06
C HIS A 145 3.00 3.45 -10.27
N GLU A 146 3.99 3.65 -9.40
CA GLU A 146 5.30 2.97 -9.50
C GLU A 146 5.15 1.45 -9.32
N GLY A 147 4.36 1.00 -8.32
CA GLY A 147 4.09 -0.42 -8.10
C GLY A 147 3.18 -1.02 -9.16
N ALA A 148 2.15 -0.27 -9.58
CA ALA A 148 1.25 -0.67 -10.65
C ALA A 148 1.99 -0.90 -11.98
N TYR A 149 3.02 -0.09 -12.27
CA TYR A 149 3.88 -0.26 -13.44
C TYR A 149 4.53 -1.65 -13.48
N LEU A 150 5.07 -2.12 -12.36
CA LEU A 150 5.73 -3.43 -12.29
C LEU A 150 4.76 -4.57 -12.62
N VAL A 151 3.56 -4.54 -12.05
CA VAL A 151 2.55 -5.58 -12.33
C VAL A 151 1.92 -5.43 -13.72
N GLY A 152 2.00 -4.24 -14.33
CA GLY A 152 1.64 -3.98 -15.73
C GLY A 152 2.54 -4.71 -16.72
N ILE A 153 3.86 -4.66 -16.50
CA ILE A 153 4.85 -5.43 -17.28
C ILE A 153 4.51 -6.92 -17.21
N LEU A 154 4.25 -7.43 -16.01
CA LEU A 154 3.92 -8.84 -15.82
C LEU A 154 2.60 -9.23 -16.50
N ALA A 155 1.58 -8.37 -16.43
CA ALA A 155 0.31 -8.62 -17.10
C ALA A 155 0.45 -8.69 -18.62
N ALA A 156 1.24 -7.80 -19.22
CA ALA A 156 1.49 -7.82 -20.66
C ALA A 156 2.28 -9.07 -21.09
N ASN A 157 3.26 -9.50 -20.29
CA ASN A 157 4.00 -10.74 -20.50
C ASN A 157 3.10 -11.99 -20.47
N LEU A 158 2.10 -12.01 -19.59
CA LEU A 158 1.26 -13.19 -19.34
C LEU A 158 -0.07 -13.18 -20.11
N SER A 159 -0.47 -12.06 -20.72
CA SER A 159 -1.75 -11.98 -21.42
C SER A 159 -1.70 -12.72 -22.75
N PRO A 160 -2.45 -13.83 -22.94
CA PRO A 160 -2.43 -14.58 -24.19
C PRO A 160 -3.15 -13.85 -25.34
N THR A 161 -3.95 -12.83 -25.04
CA THR A 161 -4.77 -12.09 -26.00
C THR A 161 -4.22 -10.71 -26.32
N GLU A 162 -3.06 -10.34 -25.77
CA GLU A 162 -2.51 -8.98 -25.82
C GLU A 162 -3.52 -7.91 -25.36
N THR A 163 -4.53 -8.33 -24.58
CA THR A 163 -5.56 -7.46 -24.02
C THR A 163 -5.55 -7.60 -22.51
N ILE A 164 -5.43 -6.48 -21.81
CA ILE A 164 -5.42 -6.43 -20.35
C ILE A 164 -6.55 -5.55 -19.83
N GLY A 165 -6.97 -5.81 -18.60
CA GLY A 165 -8.06 -5.13 -17.94
C GLY A 165 -7.62 -4.49 -16.63
N PHE A 166 -8.35 -3.46 -16.24
CA PHE A 166 -8.27 -2.85 -14.93
C PHE A 166 -9.68 -2.67 -14.37
N ILE A 167 -9.88 -3.03 -13.10
CA ILE A 167 -11.10 -2.76 -12.35
C ILE A 167 -10.71 -2.06 -11.06
N GLY A 168 -11.00 -0.76 -11.01
CA GLY A 168 -10.79 0.06 -9.81
C GLY A 168 -12.02 0.09 -8.91
N GLY A 169 -11.86 0.44 -7.65
CA GLY A 169 -12.96 0.63 -6.70
C GLY A 169 -13.77 1.88 -7.03
N MET A 170 -13.37 3.00 -6.44
CA MET A 170 -14.00 4.30 -6.67
C MET A 170 -13.27 5.11 -7.74
N ASP A 171 -14.01 5.89 -8.54
CA ASP A 171 -13.42 6.81 -9.51
C ASP A 171 -12.81 8.05 -8.83
N VAL A 172 -11.55 7.92 -8.38
CA VAL A 172 -10.79 8.98 -7.72
C VAL A 172 -9.34 9.02 -8.23
N PRO A 173 -8.65 10.18 -8.11
CA PRO A 173 -7.25 10.33 -8.56
C PRO A 173 -6.29 9.26 -8.07
N LEU A 174 -6.47 8.75 -6.83
CA LEU A 174 -5.70 7.63 -6.30
C LEU A 174 -5.78 6.41 -7.25
N ILE A 175 -6.99 5.94 -7.55
CA ILE A 175 -7.23 4.78 -8.42
C ILE A 175 -6.85 5.06 -9.88
N GLN A 176 -6.98 6.30 -10.32
CA GLN A 176 -6.47 6.72 -11.63
C GLN A 176 -4.95 6.51 -11.74
N ASN A 177 -4.18 6.81 -10.69
CA ASN A 177 -2.74 6.57 -10.66
C ASN A 177 -2.39 5.07 -10.76
N PHE A 178 -3.16 4.19 -10.10
CA PHE A 178 -3.00 2.74 -10.27
C PHE A 178 -3.20 2.32 -11.73
N ALA A 179 -4.31 2.75 -12.35
CA ALA A 179 -4.62 2.41 -13.74
C ALA A 179 -3.53 2.91 -14.70
N ILE A 180 -3.13 4.18 -14.56
CA ILE A 180 -2.13 4.82 -15.41
C ILE A 180 -0.75 4.15 -15.28
N GLY A 181 -0.32 3.83 -14.06
CA GLY A 181 0.93 3.09 -13.84
C GLY A 181 0.89 1.71 -14.49
N TYR A 182 -0.19 0.97 -14.27
CA TYR A 182 -0.42 -0.35 -14.84
C TYR A 182 -0.37 -0.34 -16.38
N PHE A 183 -1.03 0.63 -17.02
CA PHE A 183 -1.03 0.75 -18.47
C PHE A 183 0.34 1.14 -19.04
N GLN A 184 1.04 2.09 -18.42
CA GLN A 184 2.39 2.45 -18.85
C GLN A 184 3.37 1.28 -18.72
N GLY A 185 3.25 0.47 -17.66
CA GLY A 185 4.06 -0.72 -17.48
C GLY A 185 3.77 -1.78 -18.54
N ALA A 186 2.50 -2.01 -18.84
CA ALA A 186 2.11 -2.92 -19.90
C ALA A 186 2.58 -2.46 -21.29
N GLN A 187 2.47 -1.16 -21.56
CA GLN A 187 2.92 -0.54 -22.81
C GLN A 187 4.45 -0.49 -22.96
N HIS A 188 5.19 -0.47 -21.85
CA HIS A 188 6.65 -0.63 -21.86
C HIS A 188 7.06 -1.97 -22.45
N HIS A 189 6.34 -3.04 -22.08
CA HIS A 189 6.58 -4.38 -22.60
C HIS A 189 6.02 -4.53 -24.03
N ASN A 190 4.75 -4.18 -24.23
CA ASN A 190 4.06 -4.25 -25.51
C ASN A 190 3.35 -2.93 -25.83
N PRO A 191 3.92 -2.05 -26.68
CA PRO A 191 3.32 -0.76 -27.02
C PRO A 191 1.93 -0.84 -27.67
N ASN A 192 1.55 -2.00 -28.22
CA ASN A 192 0.28 -2.23 -28.89
C ASN A 192 -0.76 -2.94 -28.00
N ILE A 193 -0.45 -3.18 -26.72
CA ILE A 193 -1.37 -3.86 -25.79
C ILE A 193 -2.72 -3.14 -25.75
N VAL A 194 -3.81 -3.92 -25.85
CA VAL A 194 -5.17 -3.39 -25.78
C VAL A 194 -5.59 -3.28 -24.32
N ILE A 195 -6.19 -2.16 -23.95
CA ILE A 195 -6.55 -1.85 -22.56
C ILE A 195 -8.06 -1.76 -22.41
N LYS A 196 -8.60 -2.44 -21.39
CA LYS A 196 -9.95 -2.26 -20.88
C LYS A 196 -9.92 -1.71 -19.47
N ARG A 197 -10.88 -0.85 -19.16
CA ARG A 197 -10.96 -0.20 -17.86
C ARG A 197 -12.40 -0.02 -17.43
N ASP A 198 -12.68 -0.42 -16.20
CA ASP A 198 -13.92 -0.12 -15.50
C ASP A 198 -13.62 0.30 -14.05
N VAL A 199 -14.62 0.88 -13.41
CA VAL A 199 -14.63 1.14 -11.96
C VAL A 199 -15.91 0.61 -11.37
N VAL A 200 -15.86 0.14 -10.13
CA VAL A 200 -17.04 -0.38 -9.43
C VAL A 200 -18.04 0.75 -9.21
N GLY A 201 -17.62 1.98 -8.89
CA GLY A 201 -18.55 3.08 -8.74
C GLY A 201 -17.90 4.44 -8.48
N VAL A 202 -18.73 5.42 -8.15
CA VAL A 202 -18.32 6.81 -7.87
C VAL A 202 -18.58 7.24 -6.42
N THR A 203 -19.05 6.31 -5.60
CA THR A 203 -19.38 6.51 -4.19
C THR A 203 -18.63 5.52 -3.31
N ALA A 204 -18.68 5.72 -1.99
CA ALA A 204 -17.92 4.91 -1.03
C ALA A 204 -18.25 3.42 -1.07
N GLU A 205 -19.47 3.06 -1.46
CA GLU A 205 -19.95 1.69 -1.59
C GLU A 205 -19.17 0.89 -2.65
N ALA A 206 -18.47 1.57 -3.55
CA ALA A 206 -17.69 0.95 -4.62
C ALA A 206 -16.51 0.08 -4.11
N TRP A 207 -16.05 0.32 -2.89
CA TRP A 207 -14.99 -0.46 -2.24
C TRP A 207 -15.48 -1.76 -1.61
N ASN A 208 -16.79 -1.91 -1.40
CA ASN A 208 -17.44 -3.03 -0.71
C ASN A 208 -18.59 -3.64 -1.53
N ASN A 209 -18.37 -3.84 -2.84
CA ASN A 209 -19.36 -4.42 -3.76
C ASN A 209 -18.71 -5.47 -4.69
N PRO A 210 -18.33 -6.64 -4.13
CA PRO A 210 -17.69 -7.71 -4.88
C PRO A 210 -18.61 -8.28 -5.98
N GLU A 211 -19.93 -8.31 -5.79
CA GLU A 211 -20.87 -8.78 -6.80
C GLU A 211 -20.80 -7.94 -8.08
N ARG A 212 -20.77 -6.61 -7.93
CA ARG A 212 -20.62 -5.70 -9.07
C ARG A 212 -19.26 -5.84 -9.73
N ALA A 213 -18.19 -5.91 -8.95
CA ALA A 213 -16.84 -6.11 -9.48
C ALA A 213 -16.71 -7.43 -10.27
N LYS A 214 -17.34 -8.50 -9.78
CA LYS A 214 -17.41 -9.80 -10.46
C LYS A 214 -18.14 -9.72 -11.80
N ILE A 215 -19.25 -8.98 -11.87
CA ILE A 215 -19.99 -8.76 -13.12
C ILE A 215 -19.13 -8.00 -14.14
N LEU A 216 -18.44 -6.94 -13.71
CA LEU A 216 -17.52 -6.18 -14.57
C LEU A 216 -16.36 -7.05 -15.08
N ALA A 217 -15.77 -7.86 -14.20
CA ALA A 217 -14.68 -8.77 -14.54
C ALA A 217 -15.11 -9.81 -15.57
N ARG A 218 -16.23 -10.50 -15.35
CA ARG A 218 -16.79 -11.47 -16.31
C ARG A 218 -17.04 -10.83 -17.68
N LYS A 219 -17.57 -9.59 -17.71
CA LYS A 219 -17.75 -8.85 -18.95
C LYS A 219 -16.41 -8.61 -19.67
N GLN A 220 -15.41 -8.08 -18.96
CA GLN A 220 -14.07 -7.87 -19.54
C GLN A 220 -13.44 -9.17 -20.08
N TYR A 221 -13.56 -10.27 -19.33
CA TYR A 221 -13.08 -11.58 -19.77
C TYR A 221 -13.83 -12.11 -20.99
N HIS A 222 -15.16 -11.96 -21.06
CA HIS A 222 -15.94 -12.28 -22.27
C HIS A 222 -15.52 -11.46 -23.48
N ASP A 223 -15.09 -10.23 -23.27
CA ASP A 223 -14.57 -9.37 -24.32
C ASP A 223 -13.09 -9.63 -24.67
N GLY A 224 -12.49 -10.71 -24.17
CA GLY A 224 -11.14 -11.15 -24.53
C GLY A 224 -10.00 -10.61 -23.68
N VAL A 225 -10.26 -10.01 -22.52
CA VAL A 225 -9.19 -9.64 -21.58
C VAL A 225 -8.50 -10.90 -21.04
N GLY A 226 -7.17 -10.94 -21.06
CA GLY A 226 -6.36 -12.06 -20.56
C GLY A 226 -5.91 -11.93 -19.11
N VAL A 227 -5.77 -10.71 -18.60
CA VAL A 227 -5.35 -10.42 -17.22
C VAL A 227 -6.07 -9.17 -16.71
N ILE A 228 -6.72 -9.23 -15.54
CA ILE A 228 -7.33 -8.05 -14.89
C ILE A 228 -6.56 -7.67 -13.62
N PHE A 229 -6.14 -6.41 -13.50
CA PHE A 229 -5.68 -5.85 -12.23
C PHE A 229 -6.86 -5.30 -11.42
N ALA A 230 -7.07 -5.84 -10.23
CA ALA A 230 -8.13 -5.46 -9.30
C ALA A 230 -7.59 -4.50 -8.23
N ALA A 231 -7.92 -3.21 -8.35
CA ALA A 231 -7.54 -2.18 -7.40
C ALA A 231 -8.80 -1.57 -6.74
N ALA A 232 -9.58 -2.42 -6.05
CA ALA A 232 -10.95 -2.10 -5.65
C ALA A 232 -11.28 -2.39 -4.19
N GLY A 233 -10.29 -2.44 -3.29
CA GLY A 233 -10.51 -2.79 -1.88
C GLY A 233 -11.18 -4.16 -1.74
N GLY A 234 -12.15 -4.31 -0.85
CA GLY A 234 -12.92 -5.55 -0.66
C GLY A 234 -13.65 -6.03 -1.93
N SER A 235 -14.05 -5.11 -2.82
CA SER A 235 -14.63 -5.47 -4.12
C SER A 235 -13.69 -6.30 -5.00
N SER A 236 -12.37 -6.20 -4.80
CA SER A 236 -11.36 -6.93 -5.58
C SER A 236 -11.59 -8.45 -5.52
N ILE A 237 -12.11 -8.98 -4.40
CA ILE A 237 -12.41 -10.40 -4.23
C ILE A 237 -13.33 -10.92 -5.34
N GLY A 238 -14.31 -10.13 -5.78
CA GLY A 238 -15.20 -10.51 -6.88
C GLY A 238 -14.49 -10.62 -8.22
N VAL A 239 -13.48 -9.78 -8.48
CA VAL A 239 -12.63 -9.88 -9.69
C VAL A 239 -11.77 -11.14 -9.63
N LEU A 240 -11.13 -11.39 -8.49
CA LEU A 240 -10.27 -12.56 -8.31
C LEU A 240 -11.08 -13.86 -8.43
N GLU A 241 -12.31 -13.88 -7.91
CA GLU A 241 -13.23 -15.01 -8.05
C GLU A 241 -13.67 -15.22 -9.51
N ALA A 242 -14.01 -14.14 -10.23
CA ALA A 242 -14.34 -14.23 -11.65
C ALA A 242 -13.18 -14.81 -12.47
N ALA A 243 -11.93 -14.45 -12.15
CA ALA A 243 -10.75 -14.97 -12.82
C ALA A 243 -10.66 -16.50 -12.70
N LYS A 244 -10.89 -17.01 -11.48
CA LYS A 244 -10.94 -18.45 -11.22
C LYS A 244 -12.05 -19.14 -12.01
N GLU A 245 -13.27 -18.61 -11.98
CA GLU A 245 -14.41 -19.19 -12.69
C GLU A 245 -14.22 -19.22 -14.21
N MET A 246 -13.59 -18.18 -14.74
CA MET A 246 -13.36 -18.01 -16.18
C MET A 246 -12.05 -18.68 -16.65
N GLY A 247 -11.25 -19.26 -15.75
CA GLY A 247 -9.98 -19.91 -16.08
C GLY A 247 -8.92 -18.95 -16.62
N THR A 248 -8.93 -17.71 -16.15
CA THR A 248 -8.13 -16.57 -16.63
C THR A 248 -7.35 -15.95 -15.45
N LEU A 249 -6.56 -14.92 -15.72
CA LEU A 249 -5.62 -14.36 -14.77
C LEU A 249 -6.14 -13.05 -14.15
N ALA A 250 -5.76 -12.83 -12.90
CA ALA A 250 -5.96 -11.57 -12.20
C ALA A 250 -4.75 -11.21 -11.34
N ILE A 251 -4.66 -9.92 -11.00
CA ILE A 251 -3.67 -9.36 -10.10
C ILE A 251 -4.40 -8.78 -8.89
N GLY A 252 -3.98 -9.17 -7.69
CA GLY A 252 -4.48 -8.62 -6.43
C GLY A 252 -3.80 -7.31 -6.05
N VAL A 253 -4.22 -6.72 -4.94
CA VAL A 253 -3.68 -5.44 -4.43
C VAL A 253 -3.58 -5.44 -2.91
N ASP A 254 -2.76 -4.53 -2.40
CA ASP A 254 -2.50 -4.24 -0.98
C ASP A 254 -1.72 -5.35 -0.28
N THR A 255 -2.32 -6.53 -0.10
CA THR A 255 -1.66 -7.69 0.51
C THR A 255 -1.22 -8.69 -0.56
N ASN A 256 -0.52 -9.75 -0.14
CA ASN A 256 -0.32 -10.91 -1.00
C ASN A 256 -1.59 -11.79 -1.04
N GLN A 257 -2.38 -11.62 -2.10
CA GLN A 257 -3.64 -12.32 -2.35
C GLN A 257 -3.49 -13.57 -3.23
N ASN A 258 -2.25 -13.97 -3.60
CA ASN A 258 -2.00 -15.08 -4.51
C ASN A 258 -2.63 -16.40 -4.03
N HIS A 259 -2.69 -16.59 -2.71
CA HIS A 259 -3.21 -17.79 -2.07
C HIS A 259 -4.73 -17.95 -2.17
N LEU A 260 -5.49 -16.88 -2.47
CA LEU A 260 -6.96 -16.93 -2.52
C LEU A 260 -7.45 -17.82 -3.66
N TYR A 261 -6.84 -17.67 -4.84
CA TYR A 261 -7.10 -18.54 -6.00
C TYR A 261 -5.77 -18.89 -6.70
N PRO A 262 -5.03 -19.89 -6.17
CA PRO A 262 -3.73 -20.27 -6.70
C PRO A 262 -3.78 -20.61 -8.18
N GLY A 263 -2.81 -20.10 -8.95
CA GLY A 263 -2.73 -20.29 -10.40
C GLY A 263 -3.58 -19.32 -11.24
N THR A 264 -4.57 -18.62 -10.67
CA THR A 264 -5.32 -17.57 -11.37
C THR A 264 -5.04 -16.17 -10.83
N VAL A 265 -4.70 -16.02 -9.54
CA VAL A 265 -4.08 -14.79 -9.03
C VAL A 265 -2.57 -14.87 -9.28
N ILE A 266 -2.08 -14.17 -10.32
CA ILE A 266 -0.71 -14.35 -10.82
C ILE A 266 0.33 -13.50 -10.14
N THR A 267 -0.09 -12.46 -9.40
CA THR A 267 0.72 -11.69 -8.46
C THR A 267 -0.24 -10.79 -7.69
N SER A 268 0.28 -10.06 -6.71
CA SER A 268 -0.43 -8.97 -6.05
C SER A 268 0.50 -7.77 -5.99
N MET A 269 -0.02 -6.58 -6.32
CA MET A 269 0.71 -5.34 -6.08
C MET A 269 0.61 -5.02 -4.59
N VAL A 270 1.69 -5.31 -3.86
CA VAL A 270 1.74 -5.16 -2.41
C VAL A 270 1.96 -3.69 -2.07
N LYS A 271 1.13 -3.17 -1.17
CA LYS A 271 1.21 -1.80 -0.65
C LYS A 271 1.31 -1.86 0.86
N ARG A 272 2.43 -1.38 1.42
CA ARG A 272 2.76 -1.50 2.85
C ARG A 272 2.08 -0.44 3.72
N VAL A 273 0.75 -0.49 3.76
CA VAL A 273 -0.07 0.38 4.63
C VAL A 273 0.19 0.08 6.11
N ASP A 274 0.43 -1.19 6.43
CA ASP A 274 0.87 -1.64 7.76
C ASP A 274 2.11 -0.87 8.25
N LYS A 275 3.12 -0.73 7.38
CA LYS A 275 4.35 0.02 7.67
C LYS A 275 4.04 1.50 7.88
N ALA A 276 3.18 2.10 7.06
CA ALA A 276 2.80 3.51 7.22
C ALA A 276 2.11 3.79 8.55
N ILE A 277 1.17 2.93 8.97
CA ILE A 277 0.48 3.05 10.26
C ILE A 277 1.46 2.86 11.42
N TYR A 278 2.30 1.82 11.35
CA TYR A 278 3.33 1.54 12.35
C TYR A 278 4.28 2.74 12.53
N GLU A 279 4.81 3.26 11.43
CA GLU A 279 5.73 4.41 11.44
C GLU A 279 5.05 5.70 11.93
N ALA A 280 3.78 5.94 11.55
CA ALA A 280 3.02 7.10 12.01
C ALA A 280 2.81 7.09 13.53
N LEU A 281 2.43 5.94 14.10
CA LEU A 281 2.27 5.77 15.55
C LEU A 281 3.59 5.98 16.29
N ILE A 282 4.69 5.42 15.79
CA ILE A 282 6.01 5.60 16.41
C ILE A 282 6.47 7.04 16.30
N ALA A 283 6.30 7.68 15.15
CA ALA A 283 6.68 9.08 14.97
C ALA A 283 5.91 9.98 15.93
N ALA A 284 4.60 9.76 16.08
CA ALA A 284 3.76 10.44 17.07
C ALA A 284 4.27 10.22 18.51
N HIS A 285 4.49 8.96 18.90
CA HIS A 285 4.91 8.60 20.26
C HIS A 285 6.31 9.11 20.62
N SER A 286 7.27 9.02 19.70
CA SER A 286 8.66 9.44 19.90
C SER A 286 8.92 10.93 19.67
N GLY A 287 7.88 11.74 19.44
CA GLY A 287 8.01 13.17 19.17
C GLY A 287 8.64 13.52 17.81
N ARG A 288 8.77 12.55 16.90
CA ARG A 288 9.31 12.73 15.54
C ARG A 288 8.25 13.07 14.50
N TRP A 289 6.98 13.13 14.88
CA TRP A 289 5.88 13.54 14.01
C TRP A 289 6.16 14.93 13.43
N LYS A 290 5.97 15.09 12.12
CA LYS A 290 6.16 16.34 11.40
C LYS A 290 5.06 16.53 10.37
N ALA A 291 4.61 17.76 10.22
CA ALA A 291 3.69 18.14 9.17
C ALA A 291 4.35 18.08 7.79
N GLY A 292 3.50 18.12 6.75
CA GLY A 292 3.89 18.04 5.36
C GLY A 292 3.59 16.68 4.74
N THR A 293 4.08 16.47 3.53
CA THR A 293 3.78 15.28 2.73
C THR A 293 4.97 14.33 2.70
N HIS A 294 4.70 13.06 2.99
CA HIS A 294 5.64 11.96 2.87
C HIS A 294 5.14 11.03 1.76
N TYR A 295 5.98 10.85 0.74
CA TYR A 295 5.70 9.92 -0.36
C TYR A 295 6.40 8.58 -0.10
N LEU A 296 5.65 7.50 -0.20
CA LEU A 296 6.13 6.13 -0.04
C LEU A 296 6.01 5.38 -1.37
N GLY A 297 7.12 5.07 -2.02
CA GLY A 297 7.17 4.36 -3.29
C GLY A 297 8.01 3.09 -3.26
N LEU A 298 8.49 2.68 -4.44
CA LEU A 298 9.41 1.55 -4.58
C LEU A 298 10.72 1.80 -3.82
N LYS A 299 11.23 3.03 -3.86
CA LYS A 299 12.48 3.42 -3.19
C LYS A 299 12.39 3.27 -1.67
N GLU A 300 11.24 3.57 -1.09
CA GLU A 300 10.99 3.46 0.35
C GLU A 300 10.63 2.02 0.79
N GLY A 301 10.61 1.07 -0.15
CA GLY A 301 10.20 -0.32 0.10
C GLY A 301 8.75 -0.44 0.54
N ALA A 302 7.91 0.49 0.07
CA ALA A 302 6.49 0.56 0.44
C ALA A 302 5.57 -0.07 -0.61
N LEU A 303 6.10 -0.31 -1.80
CA LEU A 303 5.40 -0.94 -2.92
C LEU A 303 6.22 -2.13 -3.42
N ASP A 304 5.54 -3.21 -3.78
CA ASP A 304 6.18 -4.40 -4.33
C ASP A 304 5.21 -5.24 -5.17
N TYR A 305 5.70 -6.36 -5.70
CA TYR A 305 4.88 -7.42 -6.27
C TYR A 305 5.17 -8.76 -5.57
N ALA A 306 4.16 -9.62 -5.47
CA ALA A 306 4.28 -10.89 -4.75
C ALA A 306 4.66 -12.05 -5.69
N ILE A 307 5.74 -12.78 -5.35
CA ILE A 307 6.05 -14.11 -5.89
C ILE A 307 6.15 -15.11 -4.75
N ASP A 308 5.42 -16.21 -4.86
CA ASP A 308 5.37 -17.28 -3.86
C ASP A 308 5.05 -18.63 -4.50
N ILE A 309 4.75 -19.63 -3.66
CA ILE A 309 4.40 -20.98 -4.11
C ILE A 309 3.14 -21.05 -4.98
N HIS A 310 2.28 -20.03 -4.98
CA HIS A 310 1.00 -20.04 -5.69
C HIS A 310 1.11 -19.52 -7.14
N ASN A 311 2.18 -18.81 -7.49
CA ASN A 311 2.37 -18.22 -8.81
C ASN A 311 3.75 -18.45 -9.45
N LYS A 312 4.77 -18.86 -8.68
CA LYS A 312 6.15 -18.99 -9.18
C LYS A 312 6.31 -19.84 -10.44
N ASP A 313 5.49 -20.87 -10.63
CA ASP A 313 5.61 -21.78 -11.79
C ASP A 313 5.13 -21.12 -13.09
N LYS A 314 4.43 -19.98 -13.01
CA LYS A 314 4.00 -19.18 -14.16
C LYS A 314 4.91 -18.00 -14.47
N ILE A 315 5.82 -17.67 -13.56
CA ILE A 315 6.69 -16.49 -13.67
C ILE A 315 8.11 -16.96 -13.99
N THR A 316 8.59 -16.59 -15.17
CA THR A 316 9.96 -16.95 -15.60
C THR A 316 10.99 -15.98 -15.04
N LEU A 317 12.26 -16.42 -14.97
CA LEU A 317 13.37 -15.53 -14.58
C LEU A 317 13.50 -14.33 -15.52
N ALA A 318 13.22 -14.49 -16.81
CA ALA A 318 13.25 -13.39 -17.77
C ALA A 318 12.20 -12.31 -17.46
N MET A 319 10.99 -12.72 -17.04
CA MET A 319 9.95 -11.78 -16.58
C MET A 319 10.40 -11.04 -15.32
N ILE A 320 11.01 -11.74 -14.36
CA ILE A 320 11.54 -11.13 -13.13
C ILE A 320 12.64 -10.12 -13.46
N ASP A 321 13.59 -10.49 -14.33
CA ASP A 321 14.69 -9.62 -14.74
C ASP A 321 14.19 -8.34 -15.42
N GLU A 322 13.14 -8.42 -16.24
CA GLU A 322 12.50 -7.26 -16.87
C GLU A 322 11.87 -6.33 -15.82
N ILE A 323 11.12 -6.90 -14.88
CA ILE A 323 10.44 -6.13 -13.82
C ILE A 323 11.46 -5.49 -12.87
N GLU A 324 12.50 -6.21 -12.46
CA GLU A 324 13.55 -5.68 -11.57
C GLU A 324 14.39 -4.60 -12.26
N LYS A 325 14.66 -4.73 -13.56
CA LYS A 325 15.29 -3.67 -14.34
C LYS A 325 14.42 -2.41 -14.38
N ALA A 326 13.11 -2.56 -14.58
CA ALA A 326 12.18 -1.44 -14.55
C ALA A 326 12.11 -0.79 -13.16
N ARG A 327 12.04 -1.60 -12.08
CA ARG A 327 12.10 -1.13 -10.69
C ARG A 327 13.34 -0.26 -10.46
N ASP A 328 14.51 -0.76 -10.84
CA ASP A 328 15.78 -0.05 -10.70
C ASP A 328 15.79 1.29 -11.45
N GLN A 329 15.24 1.30 -12.67
CA GLN A 329 15.12 2.50 -13.48
C GLN A 329 14.16 3.53 -12.89
N ILE A 330 13.03 3.10 -12.31
CA ILE A 330 12.09 3.97 -11.60
C ILE A 330 12.74 4.56 -10.35
N ILE A 331 13.40 3.73 -9.52
CA ILE A 331 14.08 4.17 -8.30
C ILE A 331 15.18 5.19 -8.60
N ARG A 332 15.89 5.03 -9.73
CA ARG A 332 16.93 5.96 -10.19
C ARG A 332 16.37 7.19 -10.93
N GLY A 333 15.07 7.25 -11.18
CA GLY A 333 14.42 8.34 -11.91
C GLY A 333 14.69 8.35 -13.42
N ILE A 334 15.13 7.22 -13.98
CA ILE A 334 15.33 7.04 -15.43
C ILE A 334 13.97 6.83 -16.13
N ILE A 335 13.10 6.02 -15.53
CA ILE A 335 11.69 5.92 -15.91
C ILE A 335 10.91 6.85 -14.99
N HIS A 336 10.22 7.82 -15.57
CA HIS A 336 9.23 8.62 -14.86
C HIS A 336 7.85 8.05 -15.19
N VAL A 337 7.21 7.42 -14.21
CA VAL A 337 5.86 6.89 -14.38
C VAL A 337 4.88 8.04 -14.19
N GLU A 338 4.12 8.36 -15.22
CA GLU A 338 3.16 9.45 -15.20
C GLU A 338 2.04 9.18 -14.18
N ILE A 339 1.50 10.25 -13.62
CA ILE A 339 0.34 10.21 -12.72
C ILE A 339 -0.84 10.92 -13.35
N PHE A 340 -2.03 10.66 -12.83
CA PHE A 340 -3.23 11.34 -13.25
C PHE A 340 -3.08 12.86 -13.14
N SER A 341 -3.25 13.52 -14.28
CA SER A 341 -3.46 14.96 -14.39
C SER A 341 -4.76 15.19 -15.15
N LYS A 342 -5.44 16.32 -14.89
CA LYS A 342 -6.63 16.69 -15.69
C LYS A 342 -6.19 16.83 -17.15
N GLY A 343 -6.49 15.82 -17.98
CA GLY A 343 -6.03 15.74 -19.37
C GLY A 343 -5.79 14.33 -19.90
N TYR A 344 -5.76 13.30 -19.04
CA TYR A 344 -5.76 11.88 -19.42
C TYR A 344 -7.17 11.32 -19.60
#